data_AF-A0A496D9B3-F1
#
_entry.id   AF-A0A496D9B3-F1
#
_cell.length_a   1.000
_cell.length_b   1.000
_cell.length_c   1.000
_cell.angle_alpha   90.00
_cell.angle_beta   90.00
_cell.angle_gamma   90.00
#
_symmetry.space_group_name_H-M   'P 1'
#
loop_
_entity.id
_entity.type
_entity.pdbx_description
1 polymer ?
#
loop_
_entity_poly.entity_id
_entity_poly.type
_entity_poly.pdbx_seq_one_letter_code
_entity_poly.pdbx_strand_id
1 'polypeptide(L)'
;MTYLYLYIPGMAHEVQLSESADRIPNMGDRLEIDAVRLDKSSRNLLETTPACHCFEKNAETERQSLAEYLAESVVTVTGRRWSYGDGHTYCTLDVEVRN
;
A
#
# COMPACT_ATOMS: atom_id res chain seq x y z
N MET A 1 14.83 12.51 -6.77
CA MET A 1 13.42 12.10 -6.94
C MET A 1 13.26 10.76 -6.25
N THR A 2 12.24 10.63 -5.39
CA THR A 2 12.03 9.42 -4.59
C THR A 2 10.77 8.72 -5.04
N TYR A 3 10.88 7.45 -5.44
CA TYR A 3 9.74 6.60 -5.68
C TYR A 3 9.24 6.06 -4.34
N LEU A 4 7.94 6.18 -4.09
CA LEU A 4 7.30 5.78 -2.86
C LEU A 4 6.39 4.59 -3.12
N TYR A 5 6.62 3.53 -2.35
CA TYR A 5 5.85 2.29 -2.40
C TYR A 5 5.25 1.97 -1.04
N LEU A 6 4.23 1.13 -1.07
CA LEU A 6 3.56 0.56 0.07
C LEU A 6 3.71 -0.96 0.02
N TYR A 7 4.23 -1.54 1.10
CA TYR A 7 4.27 -2.98 1.29
C TYR A 7 3.11 -3.41 2.18
N ILE A 8 2.19 -4.20 1.61
CA ILE A 8 1.10 -4.83 2.35
C ILE A 8 1.46 -6.30 2.54
N PRO A 9 1.52 -6.82 3.78
CA PRO A 9 1.77 -8.23 4.03
C PRO A 9 0.81 -9.14 3.24
N GLY A 10 1.35 -10.21 2.66
CA GLY A 10 0.58 -11.14 1.82
C GLY A 10 0.48 -10.74 0.34
N MET A 11 0.90 -9.52 -0.05
CA MET A 11 1.03 -9.15 -1.46
C MET A 11 2.36 -9.64 -2.05
N ALA A 12 2.31 -10.11 -3.30
CA ALA A 12 3.49 -10.48 -4.08
C ALA A 12 4.24 -9.26 -4.64
N HIS A 13 3.56 -8.11 -4.75
CA HIS A 13 4.09 -6.90 -5.35
C HIS A 13 3.85 -5.69 -4.45
N GLU A 14 4.81 -4.77 -4.41
CA GLU A 14 4.66 -3.49 -3.74
C GLU A 14 3.72 -2.58 -4.54
N VAL A 15 2.92 -1.79 -3.83
CA VAL A 15 1.96 -0.86 -4.45
C VAL A 15 2.64 0.49 -4.59
N GLN A 16 2.71 1.02 -5.81
CA GLN A 16 3.34 2.31 -6.05
C GLN A 16 2.39 3.44 -5.66
N LEU A 17 2.82 4.31 -4.76
CA LEU A 17 2.06 5.48 -4.31
C LEU A 17 2.44 6.74 -5.09
N SER A 18 3.72 6.89 -5.45
CA SER A 18 4.22 8.06 -6.17
C SER A 18 5.56 7.79 -6.84
N GLU A 19 5.81 8.39 -8.00
CA GLU A 19 7.12 8.42 -8.68
C GLU A 19 8.02 9.56 -8.19
N SER A 20 7.42 10.56 -7.55
CA SER A 20 8.07 11.81 -7.17
C SER A 20 7.58 12.29 -5.81
N ALA A 21 7.78 11.47 -4.79
CA ALA A 21 7.35 11.82 -3.45
C ALA A 21 8.21 12.94 -2.87
N ASP A 22 7.62 14.12 -2.68
CA ASP A 22 8.26 15.27 -2.03
C ASP A 22 8.39 15.08 -0.52
N ARG A 23 7.48 14.28 0.07
CA ARG A 23 7.47 13.97 1.50
C ARG A 23 7.21 12.50 1.71
N ILE A 24 8.04 11.89 2.55
CA ILE A 24 7.88 10.51 2.96
C ILE A 24 7.18 10.48 4.32
N PRO A 25 6.06 9.74 4.46
CA PRO A 25 5.40 9.52 5.74
C PRO A 25 6.36 9.00 6.82
N ASN A 26 6.15 9.42 8.06
CA ASN A 26 6.90 8.93 9.21
C ASN A 26 6.21 7.71 9.83
N MET A 27 6.97 6.95 10.62
CA MET A 27 6.39 5.90 11.45
C MET A 27 5.34 6.49 12.39
N GLY A 28 4.18 5.83 12.49
CA GLY A 28 3.01 6.29 13.23
C GLY A 28 2.06 7.17 12.42
N ASP A 29 2.45 7.67 11.24
CA ASP A 29 1.54 8.41 10.37
C ASP A 29 0.45 7.46 9.84
N ARG A 30 -0.77 8.00 9.73
CA ARG A 30 -1.91 7.30 9.13
C ARG A 30 -2.01 7.66 7.65
N LEU A 31 -2.24 6.64 6.83
CA LEU A 31 -2.44 6.77 5.40
C LEU A 31 -3.90 6.51 5.07
N GLU A 32 -4.43 7.32 4.16
CA GLU A 32 -5.68 7.05 3.46
C GLU A 32 -5.30 6.51 2.08
N ILE A 33 -5.71 5.27 1.79
CA ILE A 33 -5.40 4.62 0.52
C ILE A 33 -6.66 4.60 -0.33
N ASP A 34 -6.70 5.50 -1.31
CA ASP A 34 -7.74 5.54 -2.33
C ASP A 34 -7.15 5.04 -3.67
N ALA A 35 -7.56 3.85 -4.09
CA ALA A 35 -7.08 3.20 -5.31
C ALA A 35 -7.36 4.04 -6.58
N VAL A 36 -8.40 4.88 -6.58
CA VAL A 36 -8.72 5.77 -7.72
C VAL A 36 -7.61 6.79 -7.96
N ARG A 37 -6.86 7.15 -6.92
CA ARG A 37 -5.77 8.13 -6.99
C ARG A 37 -4.42 7.52 -7.39
N LEU A 38 -4.32 6.19 -7.41
CA LEU A 38 -3.10 5.48 -7.81
C LEU A 38 -2.97 5.41 -9.33
N ASP A 39 -1.76 5.10 -9.79
CA ASP A 39 -1.53 4.76 -11.19
C ASP A 39 -2.32 3.51 -11.60
N LYS A 40 -2.50 3.32 -12.91
CA LYS A 40 -3.33 2.25 -13.46
C LYS A 40 -2.89 0.85 -13.00
N SER A 41 -1.58 0.60 -12.88
CA SER A 41 -1.05 -0.70 -12.51
C SER A 41 -1.35 -1.00 -11.04
N SER A 42 -1.00 -0.05 -10.15
CA SER A 42 -1.25 -0.17 -8.71
C SER A 42 -2.73 -0.25 -8.39
N ARG A 43 -3.56 0.54 -9.06
CA ARG A 43 -5.03 0.47 -8.93
C ARG A 43 -5.55 -0.92 -9.31
N ASN A 44 -5.21 -1.40 -10.50
CA ASN A 44 -5.69 -2.69 -10.98
C ASN A 44 -5.23 -3.84 -10.06
N LEU A 45 -4.02 -3.76 -9.52
CA LEU A 45 -3.52 -4.72 -8.55
C LEU A 45 -4.41 -4.76 -7.28
N LEU A 46 -4.77 -3.60 -6.73
CA LEU A 46 -5.63 -3.52 -5.54
C LEU A 46 -7.09 -3.93 -5.82
N GLU A 47 -7.66 -3.53 -6.96
CA GLU A 47 -9.05 -3.81 -7.32
C GLU A 47 -9.29 -5.29 -7.65
N THR A 48 -8.28 -6.00 -8.16
CA THR A 48 -8.40 -7.41 -8.57
C THR A 48 -7.92 -8.40 -7.52
N THR A 49 -7.24 -7.94 -6.47
CA THR A 49 -6.77 -8.79 -5.37
C THR A 49 -7.86 -8.90 -4.31
N PRO A 50 -8.37 -10.09 -3.98
CA PRO A 50 -9.26 -10.27 -2.83
C PRO A 50 -8.57 -9.93 -1.50
N ALA A 51 -9.24 -9.22 -0.60
CA ALA A 51 -8.65 -8.81 0.68
C ALA A 51 -8.20 -10.01 1.54
N CYS A 52 -8.91 -11.15 1.45
CA CYS A 52 -8.57 -12.38 2.17
C CYS A 52 -7.25 -13.04 1.75
N HIS A 53 -6.59 -12.55 0.68
CA HIS A 53 -5.23 -12.96 0.34
C HIS A 53 -4.17 -12.27 1.21
N CYS A 54 -4.51 -11.10 1.76
CA CYS A 54 -3.60 -10.26 2.55
C CYS A 54 -3.93 -10.28 4.05
N PHE A 55 -5.20 -10.49 4.38
CA PHE A 55 -5.70 -10.40 5.75
C PHE A 55 -6.42 -11.67 6.20
N GLU A 56 -6.75 -11.73 7.48
CA GLU A 56 -7.48 -12.87 8.06
C GLU A 56 -8.76 -13.14 7.26
N LYS A 57 -8.91 -14.39 6.85
CA LYS A 57 -10.03 -14.85 6.05
C LYS A 57 -11.31 -14.86 6.91
N ASN A 58 -12.23 -13.96 6.60
CA ASN A 58 -13.51 -13.81 7.29
C ASN A 58 -14.59 -13.33 6.29
N ALA A 59 -15.83 -13.17 6.75
CA ALA A 59 -16.95 -12.82 5.90
C ALA A 59 -16.81 -11.46 5.18
N GLU A 60 -16.00 -10.54 5.71
CA GLU A 60 -15.73 -9.22 5.13
C GLU A 60 -14.64 -9.32 4.06
N THR A 61 -13.47 -9.86 4.42
CA THR A 61 -12.30 -9.97 3.53
C THR A 61 -12.54 -10.91 2.36
N GLU A 62 -13.49 -11.85 2.46
CA GLU A 62 -13.92 -12.72 1.36
C GLU A 62 -14.83 -12.02 0.33
N ARG A 63 -15.49 -10.93 0.71
CA ARG A 63 -16.48 -10.24 -0.15
C ARG A 63 -15.93 -8.98 -0.82
N GLN A 64 -14.81 -8.47 -0.34
CA GLN A 64 -14.21 -7.22 -0.79
C GLN A 64 -12.90 -7.44 -1.54
N SER A 65 -12.64 -6.57 -2.51
CA SER A 65 -11.31 -6.34 -3.03
C SER A 65 -10.41 -5.70 -1.97
N LEU A 66 -9.10 -5.78 -2.19
CA LEU A 66 -8.11 -5.13 -1.35
C LEU A 66 -8.25 -3.60 -1.42
N ALA A 67 -8.65 -3.05 -2.57
CA ALA A 67 -8.96 -1.63 -2.73
C ALA A 67 -10.10 -1.18 -1.78
N GLU A 68 -11.21 -1.90 -1.77
CA GLU A 68 -12.37 -1.60 -0.90
C GLU A 68 -11.99 -1.72 0.58
N TYR A 69 -11.33 -2.82 0.95
CA TYR A 69 -10.93 -3.06 2.33
C TYR A 69 -9.97 -1.98 2.86
N LEU A 70 -9.00 -1.55 2.04
CA LEU A 70 -8.05 -0.48 2.43
C LEU A 70 -8.71 0.90 2.53
N ALA A 71 -9.76 1.17 1.76
CA ALA A 71 -10.50 2.43 1.84
C ALA A 71 -11.30 2.55 3.16
N GLU A 72 -11.69 1.40 3.73
CA GLU A 72 -12.42 1.32 5.01
C GLU A 72 -11.48 1.13 6.21
N SER A 73 -10.20 0.82 5.98
CA SER A 73 -9.23 0.50 7.03
C SER A 73 -8.39 1.70 7.49
N VAL A 74 -7.89 1.62 8.72
CA VAL A 74 -6.81 2.47 9.23
C VAL A 74 -5.46 1.86 8.85
N VAL A 75 -4.78 2.48 7.89
CA VAL A 75 -3.42 2.10 7.48
C VAL A 75 -2.40 2.94 8.26
N THR A 76 -1.54 2.32 9.05
CA THR A 76 -0.52 3.00 9.86
C THR A 76 0.88 2.60 9.44
N VAL A 77 1.77 3.57 9.23
CA VAL A 77 3.17 3.32 8.90
C VAL A 77 3.91 2.74 10.09
N THR A 78 4.48 1.55 9.94
CA THR A 78 5.26 0.86 10.98
C THR A 78 6.75 0.83 10.67
N GLY A 79 7.14 1.09 9.43
CA GLY A 79 8.54 1.04 9.01
C GLY A 79 8.80 1.75 7.69
N ARG A 80 10.08 1.98 7.40
CA ARG A 80 10.56 2.51 6.14
C ARG A 80 11.79 1.73 5.71
N ARG A 81 11.73 1.18 4.50
CA ARG A 81 12.88 0.53 3.86
C ARG A 81 13.34 1.40 2.70
N TRP A 82 14.62 1.76 2.73
CA TRP A 82 15.24 2.59 1.72
C TRP A 82 16.15 1.75 0.84
N SER A 83 16.09 1.99 -0.46
CA SER A 83 17.04 1.42 -1.42
C SER A 83 17.39 2.43 -2.50
N TYR A 84 18.49 2.17 -3.19
CA TYR A 84 19.01 2.99 -4.27
C TYR A 84 19.29 2.10 -5.47
N GLY A 85 18.81 2.50 -6.66
CA GLY A 85 18.95 1.75 -7.90
C GLY A 85 18.69 2.66 -9.10
N ASP A 86 19.31 2.39 -10.25
CA ASP A 86 19.06 3.13 -11.50
C ASP A 86 19.14 4.67 -11.40
N GLY A 87 19.93 5.19 -10.46
CA GLY A 87 20.03 6.65 -10.21
C GLY A 87 18.85 7.25 -9.42
N HIS A 88 17.95 6.42 -8.92
CA HIS A 88 16.76 6.79 -8.16
C HIS A 88 16.83 6.31 -6.70
N THR A 89 16.12 7.02 -5.84
CA THR A 89 15.88 6.63 -4.45
C THR A 89 14.51 5.98 -4.35
N TYR A 90 14.41 4.87 -3.65
CA TYR A 90 13.17 4.15 -3.43
C TYR A 90 12.91 4.09 -1.93
N CYS A 91 11.68 4.36 -1.53
CA CYS A 91 11.22 4.19 -0.17
C CYS A 91 9.99 3.30 -0.18
N THR A 92 10.06 2.16 0.49
CA THR A 92 8.92 1.29 0.73
C THR A 92 8.45 1.46 2.16
N LEU A 93 7.17 1.81 2.34
CA LEU A 93 6.53 1.90 3.64
C LEU A 93 6.05 0.51 4.05
N ASP A 94 6.50 0.05 5.20
CA ASP A 94 5.87 -1.09 5.86
C ASP A 94 4.68 -0.57 6.66
N VAL A 95 3.54 -1.24 6.56
CA VAL A 95 2.30 -0.80 7.20
C VAL A 95 1.62 -1.90 7.99
N GLU A 96 0.88 -1.45 9.00
CA GLU A 96 -0.15 -2.22 9.68
C GLU A 96 -1.51 -1.72 9.20
N VAL A 97 -2.40 -2.64 8.85
CA VAL A 97 -3.76 -2.35 8.41
C VAL A 97 -4.73 -2.91 9.44
N ARG A 98 -5.59 -2.05 9.98
CA ARG A 98 -6.62 -2.44 10.96
C ARG A 98 -7.97 -1.94 10.48
N ASN A 99 -8.97 -2.82 10.54
CA ASN A 99 -10.38 -2.49 10.37
C ASN A 99 -11.03 -2.41 11.76
#